data_AF-A0A1E3X6D9-F1
#
_entry.id   AF-A0A1E3X6D9-F1
#
_cell.length_a   1.000
_cell.length_b   1.000
_cell.length_c   1.000
_cell.angle_alpha   90.00
_cell.angle_beta   90.00
_cell.angle_gamma   90.00
#
_symmetry.space_group_name_H-M   'P 1'
#
loop_
_entity.id
_entity.type
_entity.pdbx_description
1 polymer ?
#
loop_
_entity_poly.entity_id
_entity_poly.type
_entity_poly.pdbx_seq_one_letter_code
_entity_poly.pdbx_strand_id
1 'polypeptide(L)'
;MDNEFEDFFLKPTHVTHRKYEALRTLCVEKARAKEVAKKLGYSIFSINAMKRDFISALKSRQLDSSYFFITKSAGRTPDTGKSLLKEKIIQLRKQDYSILDIKSVLHTEGHIISHDYIYRVLEGEGFARLAKRTQLERKVQTSKIIKAPRSCSIDWMSDGGQLFHSERGVGVLPFLPLLARLGVDQWIEAAGYPETSELSRVQNVLSFIALKLAGHNRYSQDDLWAMDRGFGLFSNLNVLPKDGTLSSYSYRTNRHMNRRFLTEMFRKLKKLKLLTGQINMDFTAIPHWGDSSVLEN
;
A
#
# COMPACT_ATOMS: atom_id res chain seq x y z
N MET A 1 -48.72 -32.10 -1.49
CA MET A 1 -48.17 -30.75 -1.23
C MET A 1 -48.57 -30.23 0.15
N ASP A 2 -49.83 -30.37 0.58
CA ASP A 2 -50.26 -29.86 1.91
C ASP A 2 -49.45 -30.39 3.11
N ASN A 3 -49.07 -31.67 3.13
CA ASN A 3 -48.27 -32.24 4.23
C ASN A 3 -46.81 -31.74 4.29
N GLU A 4 -46.21 -31.30 3.18
CA GLU A 4 -44.81 -30.81 3.18
C GLU A 4 -44.70 -29.41 3.80
N PHE A 5 -45.72 -28.59 3.59
CA PHE A 5 -45.80 -27.27 4.22
C PHE A 5 -46.00 -27.38 5.73
N GLU A 6 -46.86 -28.29 6.19
CA GLU A 6 -47.04 -28.53 7.63
C GLU A 6 -45.77 -29.11 8.27
N ASP A 7 -45.11 -30.07 7.61
CA ASP A 7 -43.89 -30.70 8.12
C ASP A 7 -42.75 -29.70 8.32
N PHE A 8 -42.65 -28.66 7.48
CA PHE A 8 -41.66 -27.59 7.63
C PHE A 8 -41.77 -26.87 8.99
N PHE A 9 -43.00 -26.62 9.46
CA PHE A 9 -43.24 -25.96 10.75
C PHE A 9 -43.21 -26.94 11.93
N LEU A 10 -43.57 -28.19 11.71
CA LEU A 10 -43.64 -29.20 12.78
C LEU A 10 -42.27 -29.83 13.12
N LYS A 11 -41.25 -29.68 12.25
CA LYS A 11 -39.91 -30.28 12.42
C LYS A 11 -38.80 -29.20 12.46
N PRO A 12 -38.65 -28.45 13.56
CA PRO A 12 -37.63 -27.41 13.70
C PRO A 12 -36.20 -28.00 13.67
N THR A 13 -35.38 -27.57 12.70
CA THR A 13 -33.98 -28.02 12.54
C THR A 13 -32.98 -27.18 13.33
N HIS A 14 -33.19 -25.86 13.42
CA HIS A 14 -32.28 -24.94 14.11
C HIS A 14 -32.50 -24.94 15.63
N VAL A 15 -31.41 -24.86 16.41
CA VAL A 15 -31.46 -24.95 17.89
C VAL A 15 -32.32 -23.82 18.50
N THR A 16 -32.24 -22.61 17.96
CA THR A 16 -33.04 -21.48 18.45
C THR A 16 -34.52 -21.64 18.11
N HIS A 17 -34.84 -22.23 16.95
CA HIS A 17 -36.22 -22.53 16.55
C HIS A 17 -36.82 -23.60 17.46
N ARG A 18 -36.07 -24.67 17.75
CA ARG A 18 -36.48 -25.70 18.74
C ARG A 18 -36.72 -25.11 20.13
N LYS A 19 -35.89 -24.15 20.56
CA LYS A 19 -36.05 -23.44 21.84
C LYS A 19 -37.31 -22.57 21.85
N TYR A 20 -37.61 -21.87 20.76
CA TYR A 20 -38.83 -21.08 20.62
C TYR A 20 -40.08 -21.95 20.69
N GLU A 21 -40.15 -23.01 19.88
CA GLU A 21 -41.30 -23.94 19.88
C GLU A 21 -41.51 -24.59 21.24
N ALA A 22 -40.44 -25.00 21.93
CA ALA A 22 -40.54 -25.57 23.28
C ALA A 22 -41.18 -24.61 24.29
N LEU A 23 -40.81 -23.33 24.26
CA LEU A 23 -41.38 -22.32 25.15
C LEU A 23 -42.79 -21.90 24.71
N ARG A 24 -43.07 -21.85 23.40
CA ARG A 24 -44.40 -21.54 22.84
C ARG A 24 -45.40 -22.63 23.23
N THR A 25 -45.09 -23.90 23.02
CA THR A 25 -45.95 -25.03 23.43
C THR A 25 -46.18 -25.05 24.95
N LEU A 26 -45.17 -24.70 25.75
CA LEU A 26 -45.31 -24.66 27.20
C LEU A 26 -46.15 -23.48 27.70
N CYS A 27 -46.00 -22.29 27.11
CA CYS A 27 -46.65 -21.07 27.57
C CYS A 27 -48.03 -20.80 26.92
N VAL A 28 -48.18 -21.08 25.62
CA VAL A 28 -49.39 -20.81 24.82
C VAL A 28 -50.31 -22.03 24.81
N GLU A 29 -49.76 -23.21 24.49
CA GLU A 29 -50.53 -24.46 24.38
C GLU A 29 -50.73 -25.15 25.75
N LYS A 30 -50.11 -24.61 26.82
CA LYS A 30 -50.21 -25.07 28.22
C LYS A 30 -49.87 -26.55 28.45
N ALA A 31 -49.09 -27.16 27.56
CA ALA A 31 -48.67 -28.55 27.68
C ALA A 31 -47.73 -28.78 28.87
N ARG A 32 -47.68 -30.00 29.41
CA ARG A 32 -46.79 -30.31 30.54
C ARG A 32 -45.34 -30.39 30.08
N ALA A 33 -44.40 -29.93 30.91
CA ALA A 33 -42.96 -29.95 30.58
C ALA A 33 -42.44 -31.34 30.16
N LYS A 34 -43.00 -32.41 30.73
CA LYS A 34 -42.69 -33.80 30.36
C LYS A 34 -43.10 -34.17 28.93
N GLU A 35 -44.22 -33.64 28.47
CA GLU A 35 -44.75 -33.88 27.12
C GLU A 35 -43.96 -33.09 26.07
N VAL A 36 -43.65 -31.82 26.37
CA VAL A 36 -42.80 -30.96 25.51
C VAL A 36 -41.39 -31.55 25.37
N ALA A 37 -40.80 -32.00 26.47
CA ALA A 37 -39.51 -32.67 26.49
C ALA A 37 -39.47 -33.89 25.56
N LYS A 38 -40.50 -34.74 25.63
CA LYS A 38 -40.62 -35.93 24.76
C LYS A 38 -40.83 -35.57 23.29
N LYS A 39 -41.70 -34.59 23.00
CA LYS A 39 -42.06 -34.17 21.63
C LYS A 39 -40.90 -33.53 20.89
N LEU A 40 -40.12 -32.68 21.58
CA LEU A 40 -39.03 -31.89 20.97
C LEU A 40 -37.64 -32.42 21.31
N GLY A 41 -37.51 -33.61 21.91
CA GLY A 41 -36.23 -34.26 22.19
C GLY A 41 -35.33 -33.50 23.18
N TYR A 42 -35.91 -32.89 24.21
CA TYR A 42 -35.20 -32.23 25.30
C TYR A 42 -35.29 -33.04 26.60
N SER A 43 -34.36 -32.80 27.53
CA SER A 43 -34.54 -33.28 28.91
C SER A 43 -35.56 -32.41 29.66
N ILE A 44 -36.25 -32.99 30.65
CA ILE A 44 -37.20 -32.24 31.50
C ILE A 44 -36.48 -31.09 32.24
N PHE A 45 -35.24 -31.34 32.68
CA PHE A 45 -34.41 -30.34 33.35
C PHE A 45 -34.09 -29.15 32.44
N SER A 46 -33.78 -29.43 31.16
CA SER A 46 -33.51 -28.38 30.16
C SER A 46 -34.74 -27.52 29.91
N ILE A 47 -35.94 -28.11 29.79
CA ILE A 47 -37.19 -27.35 29.62
C ILE A 47 -37.46 -26.44 30.84
N ASN A 48 -37.29 -26.97 32.05
CA ASN A 48 -37.51 -26.18 33.27
C ASN A 48 -36.46 -25.06 33.44
N ALA A 49 -35.20 -25.30 33.07
CA ALA A 49 -34.17 -24.26 33.04
C ALA A 49 -34.51 -23.15 32.04
N MET A 50 -34.86 -23.51 30.80
CA MET A 50 -35.25 -22.55 29.77
C MET A 50 -36.46 -21.71 30.19
N LYS A 51 -37.46 -22.31 30.85
CA LYS A 51 -38.61 -21.58 31.39
C LYS A 51 -38.20 -20.56 32.46
N ARG A 52 -37.33 -20.94 33.41
CA ARG A 52 -36.83 -20.04 34.46
C ARG A 52 -36.08 -18.85 33.85
N ASP A 53 -35.15 -19.12 32.94
CA ASP A 53 -34.33 -18.10 32.28
C ASP A 53 -35.20 -17.14 31.46
N PHE A 54 -36.21 -17.67 30.76
CA PHE A 54 -37.16 -16.88 29.99
C PHE A 54 -38.00 -15.95 30.89
N ILE A 55 -38.51 -16.46 32.02
CA ILE A 55 -39.26 -15.64 32.99
C ILE A 55 -38.38 -14.54 33.59
N SER A 56 -37.11 -14.85 33.90
CA SER A 56 -36.15 -13.88 34.40
C SER A 56 -35.91 -12.75 33.39
N ALA A 57 -35.68 -13.10 32.12
CA ALA A 57 -35.47 -12.15 31.03
C ALA A 57 -36.72 -11.30 30.70
N LEU A 58 -37.91 -11.86 30.89
CA LEU A 58 -39.17 -11.13 30.69
C LEU A 58 -39.41 -10.11 31.80
N LYS A 59 -39.04 -10.44 33.06
CA LYS A 59 -39.10 -9.51 34.20
C LYS A 59 -38.12 -8.35 34.09
N SER A 60 -36.97 -8.54 33.45
CA SER A 60 -35.96 -7.48 33.27
C SER A 60 -36.28 -6.49 32.13
N ARG A 61 -37.43 -6.62 31.44
CA ARG A 61 -37.83 -5.81 30.25
C ARG A 61 -36.80 -5.81 29.11
N GLN A 62 -35.94 -6.83 29.04
CA GLN A 62 -34.87 -6.94 28.02
C GLN A 62 -35.24 -7.87 26.85
N LEU A 63 -36.51 -8.24 26.72
CA LEU A 63 -36.92 -9.23 25.74
C LEU A 63 -37.58 -8.58 24.52
N ASP A 64 -36.90 -8.65 23.38
CA ASP A 64 -37.46 -8.40 22.06
C ASP A 64 -37.37 -9.70 21.23
N SER A 65 -38.08 -9.76 20.10
CA SER A 65 -38.04 -10.82 19.07
C SER A 65 -36.61 -11.27 18.71
N SER A 66 -35.63 -10.39 18.89
CA SER A 66 -34.20 -10.66 18.77
C SER A 66 -33.65 -11.80 19.67
N TYR A 67 -34.32 -12.12 20.78
CA TYR A 67 -33.90 -13.16 21.73
C TYR A 67 -33.88 -14.58 21.13
N PHE A 68 -34.74 -14.87 20.15
CA PHE A 68 -34.82 -16.19 19.51
C PHE A 68 -34.30 -16.20 18.07
N PHE A 69 -34.47 -15.09 17.33
CA PHE A 69 -34.33 -15.11 15.88
C PHE A 69 -33.05 -14.43 15.36
N ILE A 70 -32.20 -13.88 16.21
CA ILE A 70 -30.88 -13.37 15.80
C ILE A 70 -29.79 -14.38 16.14
N THR A 71 -29.19 -14.97 15.11
CA THR A 71 -27.95 -15.74 15.22
C THR A 71 -26.77 -14.78 15.38
N LYS A 72 -26.20 -14.68 16.58
CA LYS A 72 -24.93 -13.96 16.77
C LYS A 72 -23.81 -14.81 16.15
N SER A 73 -23.31 -14.41 14.98
CA SER A 73 -22.09 -15.03 14.43
C SER A 73 -20.91 -14.67 15.33
N ALA A 74 -20.15 -15.67 15.80
CA ALA A 74 -18.90 -15.41 16.48
C ALA A 74 -17.99 -14.55 15.58
N GLY A 75 -17.43 -13.47 16.13
CA GLY A 75 -16.54 -12.59 15.39
C GLY A 75 -15.34 -13.35 14.83
N ARG A 76 -14.79 -12.86 13.71
CA ARG A 76 -13.62 -13.43 13.04
C ARG A 76 -12.45 -13.54 14.03
N THR A 77 -11.87 -14.73 14.17
CA THR A 77 -10.71 -14.95 15.04
C THR A 77 -9.53 -14.08 14.63
N PRO A 78 -8.72 -13.56 15.58
CA PRO A 78 -7.53 -12.80 15.24
C PRO A 78 -6.54 -13.71 14.53
N ASP A 79 -6.26 -13.38 13.27
CA ASP A 79 -5.31 -14.09 12.42
C ASP A 79 -3.88 -13.88 12.96
N THR A 80 -3.15 -14.96 13.23
CA THR A 80 -1.78 -14.92 13.80
C THR A 80 -0.82 -14.11 12.94
N GLY A 81 -1.01 -14.10 11.61
CA GLY A 81 -0.22 -13.27 10.69
C GLY A 81 -0.39 -11.76 10.92
N LYS A 82 -1.55 -11.33 11.44
CA LYS A 82 -1.81 -9.91 11.74
C LYS A 82 -1.06 -9.41 12.96
N SER A 83 -0.66 -10.28 13.88
CA SER A 83 0.09 -9.88 15.08
C SER A 83 1.49 -9.38 14.72
N LEU A 84 2.21 -10.13 13.88
CA LEU A 84 3.54 -9.74 13.38
C LEU A 84 3.47 -8.43 12.55
N LEU A 85 2.45 -8.31 11.70
CA LEU A 85 2.20 -7.08 10.94
C LEU A 85 1.91 -5.89 11.85
N LYS A 86 1.17 -6.10 12.95
CA LYS A 86 0.87 -5.07 13.94
C LYS A 86 2.14 -4.57 14.61
N GLU A 87 3.00 -5.47 15.08
CA GLU A 87 4.29 -5.12 15.69
C GLU A 87 5.16 -4.31 14.74
N LYS A 88 5.19 -4.69 13.45
CA LYS A 88 5.98 -3.98 12.44
C LYS A 88 5.44 -2.58 12.14
N ILE A 89 4.12 -2.42 12.05
CA ILE A 89 3.48 -1.10 11.91
C ILE A 89 3.84 -0.20 13.10
N ILE A 90 3.83 -0.74 14.32
CA ILE A 90 4.22 -0.01 15.53
C ILE A 90 5.70 0.38 15.49
N GLN A 91 6.59 -0.52 15.06
CA GLN A 91 8.02 -0.25 14.95
C GLN A 91 8.32 0.88 13.94
N LEU A 92 7.69 0.83 12.77
CA LEU A 92 7.81 1.89 11.76
C LEU A 92 7.23 3.21 12.28
N ARG A 93 6.13 3.15 13.04
CA ARG A 93 5.57 4.36 13.64
C ARG A 93 6.48 5.01 14.68
N LYS A 94 7.15 4.20 15.52
CA LYS A 94 8.16 4.69 16.48
C LYS A 94 9.37 5.33 15.81
N GLN A 95 9.57 5.07 14.53
CA GLN A 95 10.59 5.70 13.68
C GLN A 95 10.06 6.93 12.92
N ASP A 96 8.91 7.49 13.34
CA ASP A 96 8.26 8.66 12.76
C ASP A 96 7.77 8.52 11.30
N TYR A 97 7.64 7.30 10.78
CA TYR A 97 7.04 7.10 9.46
C TYR A 97 5.55 7.50 9.44
N SER A 98 5.12 8.14 8.35
CA SER A 98 3.70 8.45 8.14
C SER A 98 2.92 7.19 7.75
N ILE A 99 1.59 7.25 7.82
CA ILE A 99 0.72 6.12 7.41
C ILE A 99 1.01 5.70 5.97
N LEU A 100 1.33 6.66 5.11
CA LEU A 100 1.64 6.41 3.71
C LEU A 100 3.02 5.76 3.54
N ASP A 101 4.03 6.27 4.26
CA ASP A 101 5.38 5.69 4.24
C ASP A 101 5.39 4.26 4.82
N ILE A 102 4.64 4.01 5.90
CA ILE A 102 4.47 2.66 6.47
C ILE A 102 3.92 1.71 5.42
N LYS A 103 2.97 2.18 4.61
CA LYS A 103 2.35 1.38 3.55
C LYS A 103 3.33 1.08 2.42
N SER A 104 4.11 2.06 1.95
CA SER A 104 5.09 1.85 0.88
C SER A 104 6.17 0.85 1.30
N VAL A 105 6.63 0.93 2.54
CA VAL A 105 7.57 -0.04 3.13
C VAL A 105 6.97 -1.44 3.15
N LEU A 106 5.78 -1.61 3.75
CA LEU A 106 5.15 -2.93 3.87
C LEU A 106 4.81 -3.52 2.50
N HIS A 107 4.43 -2.69 1.53
CA HIS A 107 4.18 -3.11 0.16
C HIS A 107 5.47 -3.59 -0.53
N THR A 108 6.61 -2.94 -0.28
CA THR A 108 7.91 -3.34 -0.82
C THR A 108 8.35 -4.71 -0.29
N GLU A 109 7.94 -5.05 0.93
CA GLU A 109 8.17 -6.36 1.55
C GLU A 109 7.14 -7.43 1.14
N GLY A 110 6.20 -7.10 0.23
CA GLY A 110 5.19 -8.02 -0.28
C GLY A 110 3.89 -8.08 0.55
N HIS A 111 3.72 -7.21 1.53
CA HIS A 111 2.49 -7.13 2.32
C HIS A 111 1.50 -6.12 1.73
N ILE A 112 0.37 -6.61 1.23
CA ILE A 112 -0.71 -5.77 0.69
C ILE A 112 -1.68 -5.40 1.83
N ILE A 113 -1.65 -4.13 2.25
CA ILE A 113 -2.43 -3.64 3.39
C ILE A 113 -3.09 -2.30 3.08
N SER A 114 -4.27 -2.04 3.64
CA SER A 114 -5.00 -0.78 3.45
C SER A 114 -4.51 0.32 4.41
N HIS A 115 -4.67 1.59 4.01
CA HIS A 115 -4.39 2.73 4.89
C HIS A 115 -5.24 2.71 6.16
N ASP A 116 -6.51 2.30 6.03
CA ASP A 116 -7.46 2.21 7.14
C ASP A 116 -7.02 1.17 8.18
N TYR A 117 -6.46 0.03 7.73
CA TYR A 117 -5.92 -0.96 8.66
C TYR A 117 -4.74 -0.39 9.46
N ILE A 118 -3.80 0.27 8.78
CA ILE A 118 -2.65 0.92 9.45
C ILE A 118 -3.15 1.98 10.44
N TYR A 119 -4.11 2.81 10.04
CA TYR A 119 -4.70 3.82 10.91
C TYR A 119 -5.32 3.19 12.18
N ARG A 120 -6.16 2.17 12.03
CA ARG A 120 -6.82 1.49 13.17
C ARG A 120 -5.82 0.81 14.10
N VAL A 121 -4.74 0.23 13.55
CA VAL A 121 -3.66 -0.34 14.36
C VAL A 121 -2.99 0.72 15.21
N LEU A 122 -2.69 1.89 14.63
CA LEU A 122 -2.02 2.99 15.32
C LEU A 122 -2.94 3.67 16.35
N GLU A 123 -4.21 3.86 16.01
CA GLU A 123 -5.23 4.41 16.91
C GLU A 123 -5.49 3.48 18.10
N GLY A 124 -5.59 2.17 17.87
CA GLY A 124 -5.75 1.17 18.92
C GLY A 124 -4.55 1.05 19.88
N GLU A 125 -3.37 1.50 19.46
CA GLU A 125 -2.15 1.56 20.28
C GLU A 125 -1.88 2.95 20.87
N GLY A 126 -2.77 3.92 20.63
CA GLY A 126 -2.68 5.27 21.22
C GLY A 126 -1.68 6.22 20.54
N PHE A 127 -1.24 5.95 19.32
CA PHE A 127 -0.38 6.87 18.59
C PHE A 127 -1.15 8.11 18.13
N ALA A 128 -0.71 9.30 18.54
CA ALA A 128 -1.25 10.56 18.06
C ALA A 128 -0.97 10.76 16.56
N ARG A 129 -1.81 11.59 15.90
CA ARG A 129 -1.58 12.01 14.52
C ARG A 129 -0.28 12.80 14.43
N LEU A 130 0.54 12.53 13.40
CA LEU A 130 1.74 13.35 13.17
C LEU A 130 1.32 14.78 12.89
N ALA A 131 2.04 15.74 13.48
CA ALA A 131 1.91 17.14 13.14
C ALA A 131 2.10 17.33 11.63
N LYS A 132 1.38 18.31 11.06
CA LYS A 132 1.45 18.62 9.63
C LYS A 132 2.85 19.18 9.35
N ARG A 133 3.75 18.33 8.86
CA ARG A 133 5.17 18.65 8.65
C ARG A 133 5.35 19.91 7.81
N THR A 134 6.20 20.82 8.28
CA THR A 134 6.72 21.93 7.48
C THR A 134 7.73 21.42 6.44
N GLN A 135 7.98 22.18 5.37
CA GLN A 135 8.96 21.79 4.34
C GLN A 135 10.38 21.61 4.90
N LEU A 136 10.72 22.31 5.99
CA LEU A 136 12.02 22.24 6.66
C LEU A 136 12.16 20.94 7.47
N GLU A 137 11.12 20.54 8.21
CA GLU A 137 11.13 19.28 8.99
C GLU A 137 11.23 18.04 8.08
N ARG A 138 10.67 18.09 6.86
CA ARG A 138 10.86 17.02 5.86
C ARG A 138 12.31 16.86 5.40
N LYS A 139 13.13 17.92 5.46
CA LYS A 139 14.54 17.90 5.05
C LYS A 139 15.49 17.42 6.14
N VAL A 140 15.07 17.43 7.41
CA VAL A 140 15.95 17.21 8.57
C VAL A 140 15.87 15.78 9.12
N GLN A 141 14.76 15.07 8.91
CA GLN A 141 14.71 13.65 9.24
C GLN A 141 15.47 12.84 8.19
N THR A 142 16.75 12.61 8.47
CA THR A 142 17.47 11.42 8.00
C THR A 142 16.72 10.20 8.54
N SER A 143 15.77 9.70 7.73
CA SER A 143 15.10 8.43 7.97
C SER A 143 16.18 7.37 8.18
N LYS A 144 16.23 6.78 9.38
CA LYS A 144 17.11 5.63 9.63
C LYS A 144 16.76 4.57 8.59
N ILE A 145 17.79 4.24 7.82
CA ILE A 145 17.76 3.62 6.50
C ILE A 145 17.06 2.25 6.62
N ILE A 146 15.77 2.21 6.27
CA ILE A 146 15.20 0.96 5.78
C ILE A 146 15.97 0.65 4.50
N LYS A 147 16.50 -0.56 4.38
CA LYS A 147 17.32 -0.94 3.24
C LYS A 147 16.41 -0.94 2.01
N ALA A 148 16.50 0.12 1.19
CA ALA A 148 15.78 0.16 -0.08
C ALA A 148 16.11 -1.11 -0.88
N PRO A 149 15.10 -1.68 -1.58
CA PRO A 149 15.33 -2.85 -2.40
C PRO A 149 16.44 -2.54 -3.41
N ARG A 150 17.20 -3.57 -3.78
CA ARG A 150 18.24 -3.40 -4.78
C ARG A 150 17.60 -2.98 -6.10
N SER A 151 18.13 -1.94 -6.73
CA SER A 151 17.68 -1.52 -8.05
C SER A 151 18.06 -2.57 -9.09
N CYS A 152 17.09 -3.03 -9.86
CA CYS A 152 17.24 -3.98 -10.94
C CYS A 152 16.27 -3.66 -12.07
N SER A 153 16.59 -4.14 -13.28
CA SER A 153 15.69 -4.06 -14.43
C SER A 153 14.35 -4.74 -14.12
N ILE A 154 13.26 -4.14 -14.59
CA ILE A 154 11.92 -4.76 -14.52
C ILE A 154 11.92 -6.01 -15.40
N ASP A 155 11.42 -7.11 -14.86
CA ASP A 155 11.07 -8.28 -15.66
C ASP A 155 9.57 -8.25 -15.96
N TRP A 156 9.21 -7.84 -17.17
CA TRP A 156 7.80 -7.71 -17.57
C TRP A 156 7.03 -9.04 -17.55
N MET A 157 7.68 -10.19 -17.56
CA MET A 157 7.02 -11.50 -17.42
C MET A 157 6.56 -11.74 -15.97
N SER A 158 7.34 -11.28 -15.00
CA SER A 158 7.11 -11.51 -13.56
C SER A 158 6.43 -10.31 -12.87
N ASP A 159 6.78 -9.10 -13.31
CA ASP A 159 6.31 -7.83 -12.74
C ASP A 159 5.07 -7.27 -13.45
N GLY A 160 4.74 -7.81 -14.62
CA GLY A 160 3.55 -7.43 -15.39
C GLY A 160 2.25 -7.63 -14.59
N GLY A 161 1.42 -6.59 -14.52
CA GLY A 161 0.12 -6.65 -13.84
C GLY A 161 0.17 -6.51 -12.32
N GLN A 162 1.34 -6.32 -11.71
CA GLN A 162 1.44 -6.02 -10.28
C GLN A 162 0.90 -4.61 -9.98
N LEU A 163 0.10 -4.50 -8.92
CA LEU A 163 -0.31 -3.22 -8.37
C LEU A 163 0.72 -2.75 -7.35
N PHE A 164 1.05 -1.46 -7.37
CA PHE A 164 1.90 -0.86 -6.36
C PHE A 164 1.44 0.54 -6.00
N HIS A 165 1.79 0.98 -4.80
CA HIS A 165 1.56 2.34 -4.35
C HIS A 165 2.74 3.23 -4.72
N SER A 166 2.42 4.42 -5.22
CA SER A 166 3.37 5.46 -5.54
C SER A 166 2.73 6.79 -5.15
N GLU A 167 3.46 7.60 -4.37
CA GLU A 167 2.95 8.89 -3.90
C GLU A 167 3.29 10.01 -4.88
N ARG A 168 4.50 9.96 -5.46
CA ARG A 168 5.04 11.01 -6.31
C ARG A 168 5.49 10.48 -7.66
N GLY A 169 5.93 9.22 -7.71
CA GLY A 169 6.41 8.58 -8.93
C GLY A 169 5.40 8.56 -10.08
N VAL A 170 4.10 8.48 -9.79
CA VAL A 170 3.06 8.52 -10.84
C VAL A 170 3.11 9.82 -11.66
N GLY A 171 3.46 10.95 -11.04
CA GLY A 171 3.46 12.26 -11.68
C GLY A 171 4.47 12.43 -12.82
N VAL A 172 5.52 11.59 -12.86
CA VAL A 172 6.53 11.66 -13.92
C VAL A 172 6.22 10.74 -15.12
N LEU A 173 5.37 9.72 -14.94
CA LEU A 173 5.02 8.77 -15.99
C LEU A 173 4.42 9.40 -17.27
N PRO A 174 3.61 10.48 -17.20
CA PRO A 174 3.09 11.16 -18.39
C PRO A 174 4.17 11.70 -19.34
N PHE A 175 5.43 11.82 -18.89
CA PHE A 175 6.54 12.23 -19.76
C PHE A 175 7.11 11.08 -20.61
N LEU A 176 6.83 9.81 -20.28
CA LEU A 176 7.34 8.66 -21.05
C LEU A 176 6.94 8.67 -22.53
N PRO A 177 5.68 8.95 -22.90
CA PRO A 177 5.30 9.05 -24.32
C PRO A 177 6.03 10.17 -25.06
N LEU A 178 6.34 11.28 -24.37
CA LEU A 178 7.12 12.37 -24.95
C LEU A 178 8.57 11.93 -25.19
N LEU A 179 9.21 11.30 -24.20
CA LEU A 179 10.57 10.78 -24.33
C LEU A 179 10.67 9.75 -25.46
N ALA A 180 9.70 8.85 -25.57
CA ALA A 180 9.63 7.87 -26.64
C ALA A 180 9.45 8.51 -28.02
N ARG A 181 8.57 9.52 -28.14
CA ARG A 181 8.37 10.26 -29.40
C ARG A 181 9.63 11.01 -29.85
N LEU A 182 10.39 11.55 -28.90
CA LEU A 182 11.65 12.23 -29.17
C LEU A 182 12.80 11.26 -29.45
N GLY A 183 12.67 9.99 -29.02
CA GLY A 183 13.72 8.97 -29.14
C GLY A 183 14.90 9.26 -28.21
N VAL A 184 14.62 9.71 -26.98
CA VAL A 184 15.65 10.11 -26.01
C VAL A 184 16.58 8.96 -25.64
N ASP A 185 16.06 7.74 -25.57
CA ASP A 185 16.82 6.50 -25.43
C ASP A 185 17.96 6.40 -26.46
N GLN A 186 17.70 6.73 -27.72
CA GLN A 186 18.71 6.70 -28.79
C GLN A 186 19.80 7.75 -28.59
N TRP A 187 19.45 8.91 -28.03
CA TRP A 187 20.42 9.98 -27.75
C TRP A 187 21.36 9.54 -26.63
N ILE A 188 20.80 8.92 -25.59
CA ILE A 188 21.56 8.37 -24.46
C ILE A 188 22.46 7.23 -24.94
N GLU A 189 21.96 6.36 -25.81
CA GLU A 189 22.71 5.25 -26.36
C GLU A 189 23.95 5.70 -27.11
N ALA A 190 23.78 6.63 -28.05
CA ALA A 190 24.86 7.16 -28.86
C ALA A 190 25.82 8.07 -28.06
N ALA A 191 25.39 8.59 -26.91
CA ALA A 191 26.25 9.36 -26.02
C ALA A 191 27.34 8.50 -25.37
N GLY A 192 27.15 7.18 -25.24
CA GLY A 192 28.12 6.28 -24.63
C GLY A 192 28.40 6.63 -23.17
N TYR A 193 27.34 6.95 -22.42
CA TYR A 193 27.44 7.16 -20.98
C TYR A 193 27.81 5.88 -20.24
N PRO A 194 28.32 5.96 -18.99
CA PRO A 194 28.65 4.79 -18.20
C PRO A 194 27.48 3.83 -18.04
N GLU A 195 27.80 2.56 -17.88
CA GLU A 195 26.88 1.49 -17.50
C GLU A 195 27.53 0.62 -16.41
N THR A 196 26.73 -0.25 -15.81
CA THR A 196 27.17 -1.29 -14.88
C THR A 196 26.69 -2.65 -15.38
N SER A 197 27.11 -3.73 -14.72
CA SER A 197 26.58 -5.07 -15.00
C SER A 197 25.08 -5.20 -14.77
N GLU A 198 24.47 -4.28 -14.02
CA GLU A 198 23.06 -4.36 -13.59
C GLU A 198 22.17 -3.28 -14.22
N LEU A 199 22.75 -2.12 -14.52
CA LEU A 199 22.03 -0.94 -14.98
C LEU A 199 22.63 -0.45 -16.29
N SER A 200 21.79 -0.43 -17.34
CA SER A 200 22.15 0.17 -18.62
C SER A 200 22.32 1.69 -18.51
N ARG A 201 22.99 2.28 -19.50
CA ARG A 201 23.14 3.74 -19.59
C ARG A 201 21.79 4.47 -19.68
N VAL A 202 20.81 3.90 -20.38
CA VAL A 202 19.46 4.48 -20.50
C VAL A 202 18.78 4.51 -19.14
N GLN A 203 18.80 3.39 -18.41
CA GLN A 203 18.19 3.31 -17.07
C GLN A 203 18.82 4.29 -16.08
N ASN A 204 20.15 4.44 -16.13
CA ASN A 204 20.85 5.40 -15.28
C ASN A 204 20.43 6.86 -15.60
N VAL A 205 20.47 7.27 -16.88
CA VAL A 205 20.09 8.63 -17.26
C VAL A 205 18.61 8.92 -17.00
N LEU A 206 17.71 7.96 -17.28
CA LEU A 206 16.29 8.10 -16.96
C LEU A 206 16.05 8.26 -15.45
N SER A 207 16.89 7.65 -14.60
CA SER A 207 16.81 7.83 -13.14
C SER A 207 17.06 9.28 -12.72
N PHE A 208 18.05 9.95 -13.32
CA PHE A 208 18.26 11.38 -13.10
C PHE A 208 17.11 12.23 -13.63
N ILE A 209 16.56 11.88 -14.80
CA ILE A 209 15.41 12.59 -15.39
C ILE A 209 14.19 12.46 -14.48
N ALA A 210 13.91 11.27 -13.95
CA ALA A 210 12.80 11.02 -13.01
C ALA A 210 12.91 11.94 -11.79
N LEU A 211 14.07 11.97 -11.15
CA LEU A 211 14.33 12.81 -9.98
C LEU A 211 14.19 14.30 -10.29
N LYS A 212 14.66 14.73 -11.47
CA LYS A 212 14.57 16.13 -11.90
C LYS A 212 13.13 16.55 -12.17
N LEU A 213 12.36 15.72 -12.88
CA LEU A 213 10.94 15.98 -13.15
C LEU A 213 10.10 15.99 -11.87
N ALA A 214 10.47 15.17 -10.90
CA ALA A 214 9.81 15.10 -9.60
C ALA A 214 10.12 16.30 -8.67
N GLY A 215 11.02 17.20 -9.08
CA GLY A 215 11.34 18.40 -8.31
C GLY A 215 12.17 18.13 -7.06
N HIS A 216 12.91 17.01 -7.00
CA HIS A 216 13.85 16.77 -5.92
C HIS A 216 15.03 17.75 -6.04
N ASN A 217 15.27 18.54 -4.98
CA ASN A 217 16.33 19.55 -4.97
C ASN A 217 17.73 18.93 -4.93
N ARG A 218 17.91 17.86 -4.13
CA ARG A 218 19.16 17.09 -4.00
C ARG A 218 18.81 15.62 -3.79
N TYR A 219 19.42 14.72 -4.54
CA TYR A 219 19.17 13.27 -4.39
C TYR A 219 19.93 12.66 -3.21
N SER A 220 21.01 13.28 -2.72
CA SER A 220 21.76 12.85 -1.52
C SER A 220 21.14 13.25 -0.18
N GLN A 221 20.07 14.05 -0.17
CA GLN A 221 19.44 14.54 1.06
C GLN A 221 18.40 13.59 1.66
N ASP A 222 17.83 12.69 0.87
CA ASP A 222 16.74 11.80 1.27
C ASP A 222 16.70 10.61 0.32
N ASP A 223 16.67 9.38 0.80
CA ASP A 223 16.58 8.14 -0.01
C ASP A 223 15.13 7.65 -0.18
N LEU A 224 14.11 8.36 0.32
CA LEU A 224 12.71 7.92 0.20
C LEU A 224 12.28 7.69 -1.25
N TRP A 225 12.85 8.43 -2.21
CA TRP A 225 12.57 8.23 -3.63
C TRP A 225 13.06 6.86 -4.14
N ALA A 226 14.06 6.24 -3.50
CA ALA A 226 14.53 4.89 -3.81
C ALA A 226 13.56 3.80 -3.34
N MET A 227 12.49 4.16 -2.63
CA MET A 227 11.40 3.26 -2.23
C MET A 227 10.17 3.36 -3.14
N ASP A 228 10.04 4.42 -3.94
CA ASP A 228 8.87 4.63 -4.79
C ASP A 228 9.02 3.89 -6.13
N ARG A 229 8.28 2.80 -6.28
CA ARG A 229 8.24 1.98 -7.52
C ARG A 229 7.79 2.77 -8.76
N GLY A 230 7.06 3.88 -8.60
CA GLY A 230 6.65 4.73 -9.71
C GLY A 230 7.85 5.43 -10.38
N PHE A 231 8.86 5.85 -9.60
CA PHE A 231 10.09 6.36 -10.17
C PHE A 231 10.93 5.26 -10.81
N GLY A 232 10.97 4.07 -10.21
CA GLY A 232 11.58 2.90 -10.83
C GLY A 232 10.98 2.62 -12.20
N LEU A 233 9.65 2.56 -12.29
CA LEU A 233 8.93 2.29 -13.53
C LEU A 233 9.29 3.27 -14.65
N PHE A 234 9.44 4.56 -14.32
CA PHE A 234 9.88 5.58 -15.28
C PHE A 234 11.23 5.23 -15.94
N SER A 235 12.13 4.62 -15.18
CA SER A 235 13.46 4.24 -15.63
C SER A 235 13.55 2.78 -16.10
N ASN A 236 12.43 2.05 -16.23
CA ASN A 236 12.43 0.60 -16.47
C ASN A 236 13.21 -0.19 -15.39
N LEU A 237 13.02 0.19 -14.13
CA LEU A 237 13.62 -0.40 -12.93
C LEU A 237 12.54 -0.72 -11.88
N ASN A 238 12.79 -1.67 -10.99
CA ASN A 238 11.88 -1.93 -9.86
C ASN A 238 11.78 -0.71 -8.90
N VAL A 239 12.93 -0.07 -8.63
CA VAL A 239 13.11 1.18 -7.88
C VAL A 239 14.34 1.91 -8.42
N LEU A 240 14.48 3.20 -8.12
CA LEU A 240 15.66 3.95 -8.51
C LEU A 240 16.94 3.50 -7.76
N PRO A 241 18.13 3.62 -8.37
CA PRO A 241 19.40 3.33 -7.72
C PRO A 241 19.67 4.29 -6.57
N LYS A 242 20.24 3.82 -5.46
CA LYS A 242 20.57 4.67 -4.29
C LYS A 242 21.49 5.83 -4.65
N ASP A 243 21.49 6.86 -3.81
CA ASP A 243 22.34 8.04 -3.94
C ASP A 243 23.81 7.69 -4.27
N GLY A 244 24.46 6.81 -3.49
CA GLY A 244 25.85 6.43 -3.76
C GLY A 244 26.10 5.86 -5.17
N THR A 245 25.11 5.17 -5.77
CA THR A 245 25.20 4.70 -7.16
C THR A 245 25.07 5.86 -8.15
N LEU A 246 24.13 6.78 -7.93
CA LEU A 246 23.94 7.96 -8.77
C LEU A 246 25.11 8.93 -8.67
N SER A 247 25.62 9.19 -7.48
CA SER A 247 26.81 10.01 -7.25
C SER A 247 28.03 9.43 -7.96
N SER A 248 28.31 8.13 -7.77
CA SER A 248 29.39 7.43 -8.49
C SER A 248 29.23 7.51 -10.02
N TYR A 249 27.99 7.45 -10.51
CA TYR A 249 27.68 7.60 -11.93
C TYR A 249 28.06 8.99 -12.46
N SER A 250 27.67 10.06 -11.74
CA SER A 250 27.95 11.45 -12.11
C SER A 250 29.45 11.68 -12.34
N TYR A 251 30.29 11.20 -11.41
CA TYR A 251 31.75 11.28 -11.48
C TYR A 251 32.37 10.56 -12.70
N ARG A 252 31.69 9.57 -13.28
CA ARG A 252 32.16 8.83 -14.46
C ARG A 252 31.75 9.49 -15.78
N THR A 253 30.89 10.51 -15.74
CA THR A 253 30.49 11.25 -16.94
C THR A 253 31.55 12.27 -17.35
N ASN A 254 31.69 12.51 -18.65
CA ASN A 254 32.67 13.48 -19.15
C ASN A 254 32.09 14.39 -20.26
N ARG A 255 32.82 15.47 -20.55
CA ARG A 255 32.41 16.48 -21.53
C ARG A 255 32.19 15.91 -22.93
N HIS A 256 32.95 14.88 -23.33
CA HIS A 256 32.81 14.27 -24.65
C HIS A 256 31.50 13.48 -24.77
N MET A 257 31.12 12.74 -23.72
CA MET A 257 29.81 12.06 -23.64
C MET A 257 28.66 13.07 -23.77
N ASN A 258 28.73 14.18 -23.01
CA ASN A 258 27.71 15.24 -23.09
C ASN A 258 27.63 15.88 -24.47
N ARG A 259 28.78 16.12 -25.14
CA ARG A 259 28.78 16.63 -26.51
C ARG A 259 28.14 15.64 -27.50
N ARG A 260 28.40 14.34 -27.36
CA ARG A 260 27.76 13.32 -28.20
C ARG A 260 26.24 13.31 -27.98
N PHE A 261 25.80 13.30 -26.72
CA PHE A 261 24.37 13.40 -26.37
C PHE A 261 23.71 14.60 -27.05
N LEU A 262 24.27 15.80 -26.87
CA LEU A 262 23.75 17.04 -27.44
C LEU A 262 23.73 17.02 -28.97
N THR A 263 24.73 16.41 -29.59
CA THR A 263 24.81 16.28 -31.04
C THR A 263 23.69 15.39 -31.58
N GLU A 264 23.44 14.24 -30.94
CA GLU A 264 22.39 13.31 -31.36
C GLU A 264 20.99 13.88 -31.11
N MET A 265 20.78 14.50 -29.96
CA MET A 265 19.58 15.27 -29.65
C MET A 265 19.31 16.30 -30.76
N PHE A 266 20.30 17.14 -31.09
CA PHE A 266 20.14 18.18 -32.11
C PHE A 266 19.79 17.58 -33.48
N ARG A 267 20.48 16.51 -33.90
CA ARG A 267 20.19 15.82 -35.17
C ARG A 267 18.75 15.31 -35.23
N LYS A 268 18.26 14.65 -34.16
CA LYS A 268 16.90 14.11 -34.12
C LYS A 268 15.84 15.19 -34.08
N LEU A 269 16.02 16.21 -33.24
CA LEU A 269 15.09 17.33 -33.17
C LEU A 269 15.01 18.13 -34.48
N LYS A 270 16.14 18.29 -35.19
CA LYS A 270 16.16 18.86 -36.54
C LYS A 270 15.40 17.99 -37.54
N LYS A 271 15.57 16.66 -37.50
CA LYS A 271 14.80 15.72 -38.35
C LYS A 271 13.29 15.80 -38.09
N LEU A 272 12.89 16.01 -36.83
CA LEU A 272 11.50 16.23 -36.42
C LEU A 272 10.98 17.64 -36.74
N LYS A 273 11.80 18.50 -37.35
CA LYS A 273 11.48 19.91 -37.64
C LYS A 273 11.10 20.74 -36.39
N LEU A 274 11.53 20.30 -35.21
CA LEU A 274 11.31 21.02 -33.95
C LEU A 274 12.32 22.14 -33.74
N LEU A 275 13.47 22.03 -34.38
CA LEU A 275 14.60 22.94 -34.26
C LEU A 275 15.06 23.40 -35.64
N THR A 276 15.35 24.70 -35.78
CA THR A 276 15.92 25.29 -37.00
C THR A 276 17.12 26.17 -36.66
N GLY A 277 18.13 26.16 -37.54
CA GLY A 277 19.32 27.00 -37.38
C GLY A 277 20.22 26.63 -36.19
N GLN A 278 20.92 27.64 -35.67
CA GLN A 278 21.77 27.55 -34.49
C GLN A 278 20.92 27.75 -33.23
N ILE A 279 21.20 26.95 -32.20
CA ILE A 279 20.51 27.04 -30.91
C ILE A 279 21.56 27.24 -29.85
N ASN A 280 21.43 28.36 -29.14
CA ASN A 280 22.25 28.67 -28.00
C ASN A 280 21.52 28.18 -26.76
N MET A 281 22.07 27.15 -26.12
CA MET A 281 21.62 26.71 -24.81
C MET A 281 22.58 27.28 -23.78
N ASP A 282 22.16 28.37 -23.14
CA ASP A 282 22.95 28.99 -22.07
C ASP A 282 22.82 28.15 -20.81
N PHE A 283 23.73 27.19 -20.64
CA PHE A 283 23.96 26.55 -19.36
C PHE A 283 24.89 27.46 -18.55
N THR A 284 24.33 28.43 -17.83
CA THR A 284 25.10 29.21 -16.87
C THR A 284 25.45 28.33 -15.68
N ALA A 285 26.73 27.97 -15.56
CA ALA A 285 27.26 27.53 -14.28
C ALA A 285 27.16 28.74 -13.33
N ILE A 286 26.31 28.66 -12.31
CA ILE A 286 26.20 29.70 -11.29
C ILE A 286 27.42 29.53 -10.38
N PRO A 287 28.40 30.47 -10.37
CA PRO A 287 29.51 30.40 -9.44
C PRO A 287 28.96 30.53 -8.01
N HIS A 288 29.32 29.58 -7.15
CA HIS A 288 28.88 29.55 -5.76
C HIS A 288 29.88 30.27 -4.87
N TRP A 289 29.40 31.25 -4.09
CA TRP A 289 30.20 32.11 -3.20
C TRP A 289 29.75 32.01 -1.73
N GLY A 290 29.26 30.85 -1.28
CA GLY A 290 28.78 30.64 0.09
C GLY A 290 29.59 29.63 0.90
N ASP A 291 29.52 29.71 2.24
CA ASP A 291 30.17 28.79 3.21
C ASP A 291 29.45 27.43 3.35
N SER A 292 28.34 27.23 2.64
CA SER A 292 27.62 25.96 2.65
C SER A 292 28.36 24.93 1.79
N SER A 293 28.47 23.69 2.26
CA SER A 293 28.92 22.57 1.40
C SER A 293 27.95 22.40 0.23
N VAL A 294 28.42 22.71 -0.98
CA VAL A 294 27.64 22.66 -2.24
C VAL A 294 28.27 21.70 -3.27
N LEU A 295 29.40 21.06 -2.95
CA LEU A 295 29.90 19.96 -3.77
C LEU A 295 29.05 18.70 -3.54
N GLU A 296 28.65 18.08 -4.65
CA GLU A 296 27.90 16.82 -4.69
C GLU A 296 28.60 15.75 -3.83
N ASN A 297 28.02 15.44 -2.68
CA ASN A 297 28.10 14.14 -2.02
C ASN A 297 26.71 13.78 -1.51
#